data_AF-A0A662IZI2-F1
#
_entry.id   AF-A0A662IZI2-F1
#
_cell.length_a   1.000
_cell.length_b   1.000
_cell.length_c   1.000
_cell.angle_alpha   90.00
_cell.angle_beta   90.00
_cell.angle_gamma   90.00
#
_symmetry.space_group_name_H-M   'P 1'
#
loop_
_entity.id
_entity.type
_entity.pdbx_description
1 polymer ?
#
loop_
_entity_poly.entity_id
_entity_poly.type
_entity_poly.pdbx_seq_one_letter_code
_entity_poly.pdbx_strand_id
1 'polypeptide(L)'
;MGTPGCQGLRGAVGLKILRLLSTGVVHPKEGRWLTVVVKVGGDLVRDEGPLLRVLGDVSELSRRDKKVVVVHGGGDIVTEVATKLGKEQVFVTSPEGFRSRYTDRETAEIYSMVMSGLINKRLVVSLQRLGVKALGLSGLDAGLLRAERKKR
;
A
#
# COMPACT_ATOMS: atom_id res chain seq x y z
N MET A 1 -22.12 20.74 34.74
CA MET A 1 -22.06 19.90 33.52
C MET A 1 -20.62 19.92 33.03
N GLY A 2 -19.82 18.94 33.43
CA GLY A 2 -18.43 18.77 33.00
C GLY A 2 -18.35 17.59 32.05
N THR A 3 -17.67 17.77 30.92
CA THR A 3 -17.37 16.70 29.97
C THR A 3 -16.48 15.64 30.62
N PRO A 4 -16.77 14.34 30.50
CA PRO A 4 -15.90 13.31 31.05
C PRO A 4 -14.62 13.20 30.21
N GLY A 5 -13.48 13.39 30.87
CA GLY A 5 -12.16 13.17 30.31
C GLY A 5 -11.94 11.69 29.98
N CYS A 6 -11.50 11.42 28.76
CA CYS A 6 -11.14 10.07 28.32
C CYS A 6 -9.80 9.68 28.97
N GLN A 7 -9.86 9.04 30.13
CA GLN A 7 -8.73 8.31 30.73
C GLN A 7 -8.78 6.86 30.27
N GLY A 8 -7.65 6.36 29.76
CA GLY A 8 -7.35 4.92 29.79
C GLY A 8 -7.02 4.28 28.44
N LEU A 9 -5.78 4.43 27.98
CA LEU A 9 -5.08 3.38 27.23
C LEU A 9 -3.62 3.34 27.69
N ARG A 10 -3.39 2.69 28.85
CA ARG A 10 -2.07 2.19 29.26
C ARG A 10 -2.08 0.68 29.02
N GLY A 11 -1.13 0.19 28.23
CA GLY A 11 -0.86 -1.23 28.10
C GLY A 11 -0.87 -1.74 26.66
N ALA A 12 0.13 -1.35 25.86
CA ALA A 12 0.61 -2.17 24.76
C ALA A 12 2.08 -1.84 24.49
N VAL A 13 2.87 -2.91 24.40
CA VAL A 13 4.31 -2.97 24.16
C VAL A 13 4.73 -2.04 23.04
N GLY A 14 5.89 -1.39 23.22
CA GLY A 14 6.33 -0.24 22.46
C GLY A 14 6.26 -0.42 20.95
N LEU A 15 5.33 0.31 20.32
CA LEU A 15 5.56 0.89 19.02
C LEU A 15 5.49 2.40 19.19
N LYS A 16 6.69 2.95 19.30
CA LYS A 16 7.02 4.36 19.11
C LYS A 16 6.16 4.87 17.94
N ILE A 17 5.24 5.80 18.20
CA ILE A 17 4.81 6.79 17.20
C ILE A 17 6.07 7.62 16.93
N LEU A 18 7.04 7.03 16.22
CA LEU A 18 8.27 7.66 15.81
C LEU A 18 7.95 8.32 14.49
N ARG A 19 7.70 9.62 14.58
CA ARG A 19 8.50 10.61 13.86
C ARG A 19 9.12 10.05 12.56
N LEU A 20 8.38 10.23 11.48
CA LEU A 20 8.90 10.66 10.18
C LEU A 20 10.33 10.19 9.84
N LEU A 21 10.52 8.91 9.52
CA LEU A 21 11.68 8.37 8.81
C LEU A 21 11.17 7.10 8.10
N SER A 22 10.77 7.04 6.83
CA SER A 22 11.30 7.65 5.60
C SER A 22 10.21 7.81 4.51
N THR A 23 8.94 7.79 4.89
CA THR A 23 7.82 8.02 3.97
C THR A 23 7.57 9.51 3.83
N GLY A 24 7.78 10.07 2.64
CA GLY A 24 7.40 11.44 2.31
C GLY A 24 5.90 11.65 2.42
N VAL A 25 5.41 11.83 3.65
CA VAL A 25 4.17 12.55 3.90
C VAL A 25 4.53 14.00 3.62
N VAL A 26 4.16 14.47 2.42
CA VAL A 26 4.11 15.91 2.13
C VAL A 26 3.26 16.54 3.23
N HIS A 27 3.51 17.80 3.62
CA HIS A 27 2.64 18.59 4.51
C HIS A 27 2.05 19.78 3.74
N PRO A 28 0.75 20.15 3.90
CA PRO A 28 0.17 21.23 3.12
C PRO A 28 0.51 22.53 3.84
N LYS A 29 1.13 23.47 3.15
CA LYS A 29 1.62 24.68 3.80
C LYS A 29 0.50 25.57 4.42
N GLU A 30 -0.78 25.36 4.09
CA GLU A 30 -1.85 26.35 4.37
C GLU A 30 -3.22 25.78 4.80
N GLY A 31 -3.29 24.59 5.39
CA GLY A 31 -4.53 24.15 6.04
C GLY A 31 -5.69 23.75 5.10
N ARG A 32 -5.54 22.61 4.43
CA ARG A 32 -6.58 21.56 4.30
C ARG A 32 -5.95 20.39 3.56
N TRP A 33 -5.84 19.25 4.23
CA TRP A 33 -5.61 17.99 3.54
C TRP A 33 -6.89 17.60 2.82
N LEU A 34 -7.03 18.00 1.56
CA LEU A 34 -8.15 17.54 0.74
C LEU A 34 -8.06 16.03 0.46
N THR A 35 -6.85 15.46 0.43
CA THR A 35 -6.58 14.03 0.24
C THR A 35 -5.31 13.59 0.98
N VAL A 36 -5.34 12.41 1.61
CA VAL A 36 -4.19 11.74 2.23
C VAL A 36 -3.85 10.50 1.41
N VAL A 37 -2.59 10.36 1.01
CA VAL A 37 -2.11 9.16 0.29
C VAL A 37 -1.24 8.32 1.22
N VAL A 38 -1.62 7.06 1.42
CA VAL A 38 -0.91 6.11 2.28
C VAL A 38 -0.28 5.02 1.42
N LYS A 39 1.04 4.90 1.45
CA LYS A 39 1.76 3.82 0.76
C LYS A 39 1.96 2.64 1.72
N VAL A 40 1.31 1.52 1.44
CA VAL A 40 1.55 0.25 2.13
C VAL A 40 2.69 -0.49 1.44
N GLY A 41 3.75 -0.79 2.20
CA GLY A 41 4.90 -1.58 1.75
C GLY A 41 4.51 -3.02 1.42
N GLY A 42 5.25 -3.67 0.51
CA GLY A 42 4.97 -5.06 0.12
C GLY A 42 5.06 -6.04 1.29
N ASP A 43 6.07 -5.86 2.15
CA ASP A 43 6.31 -6.70 3.33
C ASP A 43 5.12 -6.72 4.28
N LEU A 44 4.50 -5.56 4.48
CA LEU A 44 3.32 -5.42 5.33
C LEU A 44 2.12 -6.20 4.78
N VAL A 45 2.03 -6.43 3.47
CA VAL A 45 0.90 -7.19 2.90
C VAL A 45 1.05 -8.70 3.11
N ARG A 46 2.22 -9.20 3.55
CA ARG A 46 2.45 -10.62 3.80
C ARG A 46 1.99 -11.06 5.19
N ASP A 47 1.97 -10.15 6.16
CA ASP A 47 1.60 -10.43 7.55
C ASP A 47 0.30 -9.70 7.93
N GLU A 48 -0.74 -10.47 8.25
CA GLU A 48 -2.06 -9.93 8.59
C GLU A 48 -2.01 -9.03 9.83
N GLY A 49 -1.14 -9.29 10.81
CA GLY A 49 -1.10 -8.53 12.06
C GLY A 49 -0.69 -7.06 11.86
N PRO A 50 0.53 -6.80 11.37
CA PRO A 50 0.99 -5.46 11.02
C PRO A 50 0.10 -4.78 9.97
N LEU A 51 -0.43 -5.52 8.99
CA LEU A 51 -1.34 -4.98 7.99
C LEU A 51 -2.60 -4.40 8.64
N LEU A 52 -3.27 -5.17 9.50
CA LEU A 52 -4.50 -4.75 10.13
C LEU A 52 -4.32 -3.51 11.02
N ARG A 53 -3.14 -3.34 11.65
CA ARG A 53 -2.81 -2.11 12.39
C ARG A 53 -2.80 -0.89 11.46
N VAL A 54 -2.08 -0.97 10.35
CA VAL A 54 -2.00 0.13 9.37
C VAL A 54 -3.37 0.41 8.75
N LEU A 55 -4.15 -0.62 8.43
CA LEU A 55 -5.49 -0.44 7.87
C LEU A 55 -6.48 0.11 8.92
N GLY A 56 -6.26 -0.16 10.20
CA GLY A 56 -6.97 0.49 11.31
C GLY A 56 -6.78 2.00 11.29
N ASP A 57 -5.53 2.47 11.17
CA ASP A 57 -5.22 3.90 11.07
C ASP A 57 -5.84 4.53 9.81
N VAL A 58 -5.82 3.82 8.68
CA VAL A 58 -6.50 4.23 7.43
C VAL A 58 -8.00 4.37 7.64
N SER A 59 -8.62 3.42 8.35
CA SER A 59 -10.05 3.45 8.67
C SER A 59 -10.40 4.66 9.55
N GLU A 60 -9.61 4.96 10.57
CA GLU A 60 -9.80 6.17 11.38
C GLU A 60 -9.68 7.45 10.57
N LEU A 61 -8.68 7.54 9.68
CA LEU A 61 -8.53 8.71 8.80
C LEU A 61 -9.74 8.89 7.90
N SER A 62 -10.25 7.79 7.32
CA SER A 62 -11.44 7.81 6.47
C SER A 62 -12.70 8.25 7.23
N ARG A 63 -12.84 7.91 8.52
CA ARG A 63 -13.99 8.31 9.36
C ARG A 63 -13.98 9.79 9.76
N ARG A 64 -12.81 10.44 9.74
CA ARG A 64 -12.67 11.87 10.07
C ARG A 64 -12.83 12.77 8.82
N ASP A 65 -13.68 12.35 7.88
CA ASP A 65 -13.98 13.03 6.61
C ASP A 65 -12.76 13.38 5.74
N LYS A 66 -11.66 12.63 5.88
CA LYS A 66 -10.52 12.76 4.98
C LYS A 66 -10.71 11.85 3.77
N LYS A 67 -10.42 12.36 2.57
CA LYS A 67 -10.28 11.49 1.40
C LYS A 67 -8.97 10.74 1.53
N VAL A 68 -9.02 9.41 1.59
CA VAL A 68 -7.81 8.58 1.75
C VAL A 68 -7.62 7.74 0.48
N VAL A 69 -6.41 7.76 -0.06
CA VAL A 69 -5.97 6.90 -1.15
C VAL A 69 -4.91 5.96 -0.60
N VAL A 70 -5.10 4.65 -0.79
CA VAL A 70 -4.10 3.64 -0.41
C VAL A 70 -3.40 3.15 -1.68
N VAL A 71 -2.08 3.26 -1.71
CA VAL A 71 -1.22 2.69 -2.76
C VAL A 71 -0.48 1.50 -2.16
N HIS A 72 -0.32 0.40 -2.89
CA HIS A 72 0.40 -0.76 -2.40
C HIS A 72 1.51 -1.21 -3.35
N GLY A 73 2.43 -2.00 -2.83
CA GLY A 73 3.38 -2.79 -3.62
C GLY A 73 3.14 -4.28 -3.39
N GLY A 74 4.20 -5.08 -3.48
CA GLY A 74 4.14 -6.52 -3.21
C GLY A 74 4.91 -7.36 -4.23
N GLY A 75 6.05 -6.85 -4.71
CA GLY A 75 6.86 -7.51 -5.73
C GLY A 75 7.33 -8.92 -5.33
N ASP A 76 7.50 -9.18 -4.03
CA ASP A 76 7.89 -10.50 -3.54
C ASP A 76 6.74 -11.51 -3.63
N ILE A 77 5.51 -11.07 -3.36
CA ILE A 77 4.30 -11.89 -3.59
C ILE A 77 4.17 -12.21 -5.09
N VAL A 78 4.53 -11.27 -5.97
CA VAL A 78 4.60 -11.56 -7.41
C VAL A 78 5.66 -12.61 -7.70
N THR A 79 6.85 -12.49 -7.11
CA THR A 79 7.91 -13.51 -7.26
C THR A 79 7.40 -14.89 -6.87
N GLU A 80 6.77 -15.02 -5.72
CA GLU A 80 6.25 -16.30 -5.21
C GLU A 80 5.21 -16.92 -6.14
N VAL A 81 4.27 -16.11 -6.63
CA VAL A 81 3.25 -16.59 -7.57
C VAL A 81 3.89 -16.98 -8.90
N ALA A 82 4.83 -16.19 -9.41
CA ALA A 82 5.50 -16.50 -10.65
C ALA A 82 6.30 -17.81 -10.57
N THR A 83 7.06 -18.03 -9.48
CA THR A 83 7.77 -19.28 -9.22
C THR A 83 6.80 -20.46 -9.17
N LYS A 84 5.63 -20.32 -8.52
CA LYS A 84 4.59 -21.37 -8.51
C LYS A 84 4.02 -21.68 -9.91
N LEU A 85 4.06 -20.71 -10.82
CA LEU A 85 3.67 -20.88 -12.22
C LEU A 85 4.82 -21.37 -13.11
N GLY A 86 5.99 -21.68 -12.53
CA GLY A 86 7.18 -22.12 -13.28
C GLY A 86 7.96 -20.98 -13.96
N LYS A 87 7.64 -19.72 -13.63
CA LYS A 87 8.30 -18.53 -14.18
C LYS A 87 9.30 -17.92 -13.19
N GLU A 88 10.55 -18.34 -13.33
CA GLU A 88 11.66 -17.78 -12.54
C GLU A 88 11.89 -16.29 -12.84
N GLN A 89 12.23 -15.55 -11.78
CA GLN A 89 12.28 -14.10 -11.82
C GLN A 89 13.70 -13.59 -12.00
N VAL A 90 13.91 -12.81 -13.05
CA VAL A 90 15.23 -12.26 -13.40
C VAL A 90 15.34 -10.82 -12.89
N PHE A 91 16.48 -10.48 -12.29
CA PHE A 91 16.80 -9.12 -11.88
C PHE A 91 18.01 -8.62 -12.65
N VAL A 92 17.94 -7.38 -13.10
CA VAL A 92 18.99 -6.68 -13.85
C VAL A 92 19.39 -5.41 -13.10
N THR A 93 20.67 -5.05 -13.19
CA THR A 93 21.21 -3.83 -12.58
C THR A 93 21.55 -2.84 -13.67
N SER A 94 21.05 -1.59 -13.58
CA SER A 94 21.40 -0.54 -14.54
C SER A 94 22.86 -0.10 -14.39
N PRO A 95 23.44 0.59 -15.38
CA PRO A 95 24.78 1.18 -15.24
C PRO A 95 24.89 2.14 -14.05
N GLU A 96 23.78 2.75 -13.64
CA GLU A 96 23.69 3.64 -12.48
C GLU A 96 23.55 2.87 -11.14
N GLY A 97 23.59 1.54 -11.17
CA GLY A 97 23.50 0.68 -9.99
C GLY A 97 22.07 0.33 -9.53
N PHE A 98 21.03 0.74 -10.26
CA PHE A 98 19.66 0.41 -9.87
C PHE A 98 19.31 -1.03 -10.24
N ARG A 99 19.15 -1.88 -9.23
CA ARG A 99 18.63 -3.24 -9.39
C ARG A 99 17.12 -3.20 -9.60
N SER A 100 16.65 -3.80 -10.69
CA SER A 100 15.24 -3.85 -11.09
C SER A 100 14.88 -5.23 -11.64
N ARG A 101 13.60 -5.57 -11.65
CA ARG A 101 13.13 -6.82 -12.23
C ARG A 101 13.09 -6.70 -13.75
N TYR A 102 13.72 -7.64 -14.43
CA TYR A 102 13.48 -7.82 -15.85
C TYR A 102 12.06 -8.34 -16.04
N THR A 103 11.21 -7.51 -16.65
CA THR A 103 9.78 -7.76 -16.79
C THR A 103 9.48 -7.95 -18.26
N ASP A 104 9.51 -9.20 -18.72
CA ASP A 104 9.00 -9.58 -20.03
C ASP A 104 7.46 -9.60 -20.04
N ARG A 105 6.86 -9.94 -21.19
CA ARG A 105 5.40 -9.92 -21.35
C ARG A 105 4.70 -10.84 -20.36
N GLU A 106 5.16 -12.08 -20.24
CA GLU A 106 4.60 -13.07 -19.31
C GLU A 106 4.72 -12.60 -17.85
N THR A 107 5.88 -12.06 -17.47
CA THR A 107 6.10 -11.50 -16.14
C THR A 107 5.17 -10.31 -15.88
N ALA A 108 4.93 -9.45 -16.87
CA ALA A 108 4.00 -8.32 -16.76
C ALA A 108 2.55 -8.79 -16.56
N GLU A 109 2.12 -9.84 -17.27
CA GLU A 109 0.80 -10.45 -17.11
C GLU A 109 0.63 -11.01 -15.69
N ILE A 110 1.62 -11.76 -15.18
CA ILE A 110 1.64 -12.23 -13.79
C ILE A 110 1.61 -11.07 -12.80
N TYR A 111 2.38 -10.01 -13.06
CA TYR A 111 2.39 -8.80 -12.24
C TYR A 111 1.01 -8.18 -12.11
N SER A 112 0.30 -8.03 -13.23
CA SER A 112 -1.05 -7.46 -13.28
C SER A 112 -2.04 -8.33 -12.49
N MET A 113 -2.02 -9.65 -12.71
CA MET A 113 -2.89 -10.59 -11.98
C MET A 113 -2.68 -10.53 -10.47
N VAL A 114 -1.42 -10.53 -10.03
CA VAL A 114 -1.10 -10.58 -8.60
C VAL A 114 -1.33 -9.24 -7.92
N MET A 115 -0.89 -8.13 -8.53
CA MET A 115 -1.07 -6.80 -7.95
C MET A 115 -2.55 -6.42 -7.90
N SER A 116 -3.25 -6.49 -9.03
CA SER A 116 -4.63 -5.99 -9.16
C SER A 116 -5.69 -7.00 -8.70
N GLY A 117 -5.39 -8.29 -8.80
CA GLY A 117 -6.29 -9.37 -8.38
C GLY A 117 -6.06 -9.77 -6.93
N LEU A 118 -4.89 -10.34 -6.63
CA LEU A 118 -4.65 -10.93 -5.32
C LEU A 118 -4.47 -9.87 -4.22
N ILE A 119 -3.49 -8.98 -4.39
CA ILE A 119 -3.08 -8.05 -3.32
C ILE A 119 -4.12 -6.96 -3.13
N ASN A 120 -4.53 -6.30 -4.22
CA ASN A 120 -5.51 -5.23 -4.19
C ASN A 120 -6.82 -5.69 -3.53
N LYS A 121 -7.35 -6.86 -3.89
CA LYS A 121 -8.63 -7.33 -3.33
C LYS A 121 -8.51 -7.78 -1.88
N ARG A 122 -7.36 -8.31 -1.44
CA ARG A 122 -7.10 -8.53 -0.01
C ARG A 122 -7.19 -7.23 0.80
N LEU A 123 -6.56 -6.15 0.31
CA LEU A 123 -6.63 -4.85 0.98
C LEU A 123 -8.05 -4.29 1.01
N VAL A 124 -8.79 -4.39 -0.10
CA VAL A 124 -10.20 -3.98 -0.17
C VAL A 124 -11.04 -4.73 0.85
N VAL A 125 -10.94 -6.06 0.90
CA VAL A 125 -11.69 -6.88 1.87
C VAL A 125 -11.33 -6.52 3.30
N SER A 126 -10.04 -6.35 3.61
CA SER A 126 -9.60 -5.96 4.96
C SER A 126 -10.12 -4.58 5.37
N LEU A 127 -10.11 -3.60 4.47
CA LEU A 127 -10.69 -2.27 4.74
C LEU A 127 -12.21 -2.32 4.90
N GLN A 128 -12.91 -3.11 4.07
CA GLN A 128 -14.35 -3.30 4.19
C GLN A 128 -14.74 -3.96 5.52
N ARG A 129 -13.95 -4.93 6.01
CA ARG A 129 -14.11 -5.52 7.35
C ARG A 129 -13.96 -4.48 8.48
N LEU A 130 -13.23 -3.39 8.24
CA LEU A 130 -13.09 -2.26 9.16
C LEU A 130 -14.18 -1.18 8.99
N GLY A 131 -15.19 -1.45 8.16
CA GLY A 131 -16.31 -0.55 7.90
C GLY A 131 -16.01 0.54 6.87
N VAL A 132 -14.91 0.46 6.13
CA VAL A 132 -14.56 1.42 5.07
C VAL A 132 -15.18 0.98 3.74
N LYS A 133 -15.89 1.87 3.05
CA LYS A 133 -16.38 1.64 1.68
C LYS A 133 -15.22 1.72 0.67
N ALA A 134 -14.37 0.70 0.66
CA ALA A 134 -13.18 0.66 -0.18
C ALA A 134 -13.49 0.17 -1.61
N LEU A 135 -12.92 0.85 -2.60
CA LEU A 135 -12.85 0.45 -4.01
C LEU A 135 -11.38 0.25 -4.38
N GLY A 136 -11.07 -0.91 -4.98
CA GLY A 136 -9.73 -1.23 -5.44
C GLY A 136 -9.60 -1.09 -6.94
N LEU A 137 -8.72 -0.17 -7.37
CA LEU A 137 -8.39 0.10 -8.77
C LEU A 137 -6.92 -0.19 -9.05
N SER A 138 -6.62 -0.32 -10.34
CA SER A 138 -5.30 -0.37 -10.94
C SER A 138 -5.10 0.83 -11.88
N GLY A 139 -3.88 1.03 -12.36
CA GLY A 139 -3.61 2.07 -13.36
C GLY A 139 -4.33 1.84 -14.70
N LEU A 140 -4.75 0.60 -14.98
CA LEU A 140 -5.44 0.23 -16.24
C LEU A 140 -6.91 0.67 -16.23
N ASP A 141 -7.53 0.75 -15.06
CA ASP A 141 -8.95 1.07 -14.93
C ASP A 141 -9.22 2.50 -15.42
N ALA A 142 -10.00 2.61 -16.50
CA ALA A 142 -10.28 3.88 -17.19
C ALA A 142 -9.03 4.68 -17.61
N GLY A 143 -7.86 4.02 -17.75
CA GLY A 143 -6.61 4.71 -18.04
C GLY A 143 -6.16 5.66 -16.92
N LEU A 144 -6.48 5.31 -15.66
CA LEU A 144 -6.17 6.11 -14.46
C LEU A 144 -4.70 6.52 -14.38
N LEU A 145 -3.78 5.65 -14.79
CA LEU A 145 -2.35 5.94 -14.87
C LEU A 145 -1.80 5.64 -16.25
N ARG A 146 -0.95 6.53 -16.74
CA ARG A 146 -0.11 6.32 -17.92
C ARG A 146 1.34 6.25 -17.46
N ALA A 147 2.04 5.21 -17.90
CA ALA A 147 3.46 5.02 -17.62
C ALA A 147 4.26 5.14 -18.91
N GLU A 148 5.43 5.74 -18.81
CA GLU A 148 6.42 5.73 -19.89
C GLU A 148 7.45 4.63 -19.62
N ARG A 149 7.86 3.93 -20.68
CA ARG A 149 8.91 2.93 -20.58
C ARG A 149 10.20 3.64 -20.19
N LYS A 150 10.88 3.15 -19.14
CA LYS A 150 12.20 3.65 -18.74
C LYS A 150 13.12 3.63 -19.98
N LYS A 151 13.70 4.78 -20.33
CA LYS A 151 14.69 4.89 -21.40
C LYS A 151 15.88 3.99 -21.03
N ARG A 152 16.40 3.26 -22.03
CA ARG A 152 17.56 2.37 -21.85
C ARG A 152 18.82 3.17 -21.56
#